data_AF-A0A3P8WDX9-F1
#
_entry.id   AF-A0A3P8WDX9-F1
#
_cell.length_a   1.000
_cell.length_b   1.000
_cell.length_c   1.000
_cell.angle_alpha   90.00
_cell.angle_beta   90.00
_cell.angle_gamma   90.00
#
_symmetry.space_group_name_H-M   'P 1'
#
loop_
_entity.id
_entity.type
_entity.pdbx_description
1 polymer ?
#
loop_
_entity_poly.entity_id
_entity_poly.type
_entity_poly.pdbx_seq_one_letter_code
_entity_poly.pdbx_strand_id
1 'polypeptide(L)'
;RIMEPQEIREGYLVKKGSMLNSWKAVWVVLSDDAIEFYKKKTDRSPKGMIPLKGSTLVSPCQDFPKRTLVFKLTTEKKHDHFFQASHVEERECWVKDIKRSTRRSIRLAETINLTELYTLMRDQDDGVKELKVRQENRIFNYCFSGATVAEWLVSKEKARNRPEALVLAAGLLNEGFLLPTGDLAKDAAESADQTVFSDDPDALYYFADSGFFCEGNSSDEDVLLKEEFRGNIMKQGCLLKQGHRRKNWKVRKFILRDSPAYMHYYDPTKGDEPLGSIYLRGCVVTAVEFVPDAKRYDVNGNLFEVITSDEVHYFLQAATAEERKEWIKAIQEVSK
;
A
#
# COMPACT_ATOMS: atom_id res chain seq x y z
N ARG A 1 -19.00 5.80 -14.05
CA ARG A 1 -18.17 6.72 -14.88
C ARG A 1 -17.32 7.51 -13.88
N ILE A 2 -16.06 7.11 -13.72
CA ILE A 2 -15.09 7.68 -12.78
C ILE A 2 -15.09 9.21 -12.96
N MET A 3 -15.46 9.96 -11.92
CA MET A 3 -15.26 11.40 -11.94
C MET A 3 -13.85 11.63 -11.41
N GLU A 4 -12.91 11.90 -12.33
CA GLU A 4 -11.63 12.54 -12.03
C GLU A 4 -11.88 13.73 -11.07
N PRO A 5 -10.95 14.05 -10.14
CA PRO A 5 -11.10 15.20 -9.25
C PRO A 5 -11.49 16.39 -10.10
N GLN A 6 -12.71 16.89 -9.87
CA GLN A 6 -13.33 17.81 -10.81
C GLN A 6 -12.48 19.06 -10.86
N GLU A 7 -11.79 19.28 -11.97
CA GLU A 7 -10.98 20.48 -12.17
C GLU A 7 -11.89 21.70 -12.01
N ILE A 8 -11.70 22.43 -10.91
CA ILE A 8 -12.51 23.61 -10.58
C ILE A 8 -12.03 24.79 -11.43
N ARG A 9 -10.71 24.89 -11.62
CA ARG A 9 -10.08 25.95 -12.40
C ARG A 9 -8.68 25.54 -12.83
N GLU A 10 -8.34 25.88 -14.06
CA GLU A 10 -6.98 25.83 -14.55
C GLU A 10 -6.57 27.18 -15.17
N GLY A 11 -5.28 27.51 -15.14
CA GLY A 11 -4.79 28.77 -15.71
C GLY A 11 -3.34 29.09 -15.37
N TYR A 12 -2.75 30.05 -16.09
CA TYR A 12 -1.39 30.51 -15.79
C TYR A 12 -1.39 31.51 -14.63
N LEU A 13 -0.54 31.26 -13.64
CA LEU A 13 -0.22 32.21 -12.57
C LEU A 13 1.30 32.37 -12.43
N VAL A 14 1.74 33.46 -11.82
CA VAL A 14 3.15 33.64 -11.49
C VAL A 14 3.39 33.22 -10.04
N LYS A 15 4.15 32.13 -9.84
CA LYS A 15 4.43 31.57 -8.51
C LYS A 15 5.81 31.99 -8.00
N LYS A 16 5.90 32.32 -6.70
CA LYS A 16 7.19 32.50 -5.99
C LYS A 16 7.87 31.15 -5.75
N GLY A 17 9.14 31.05 -6.14
CA GLY A 17 9.99 29.89 -5.87
C GLY A 17 10.48 29.84 -4.42
N SER A 18 10.58 28.63 -3.86
CA SER A 18 10.92 28.41 -2.45
C SER A 18 12.39 28.72 -2.11
N MET A 19 13.31 28.56 -3.07
CA MET A 19 14.76 28.68 -2.80
C MET A 19 15.42 29.98 -3.29
N LEU A 20 14.93 30.58 -4.38
CA LEU A 20 15.65 31.68 -5.07
C LEU A 20 14.89 33.01 -5.12
N ASN A 21 13.80 33.15 -4.35
CA ASN A 21 12.90 34.33 -4.38
C ASN A 21 12.46 34.79 -5.79
N SER A 22 12.61 33.92 -6.79
CA SER A 22 12.26 34.19 -8.19
C SER A 22 10.78 33.91 -8.42
N TRP A 23 10.18 34.68 -9.32
CA TRP A 23 8.77 34.58 -9.69
C TRP A 23 8.69 34.04 -11.11
N LYS A 24 8.02 32.90 -11.31
CA LYS A 24 7.95 32.22 -12.60
C LYS A 24 6.52 31.90 -12.96
N ALA A 25 6.17 32.08 -14.24
CA ALA A 25 4.91 31.60 -14.78
C ALA A 25 4.84 30.06 -14.64
N VAL A 26 3.71 29.58 -14.12
CA VAL A 26 3.39 28.16 -13.98
C VAL A 26 1.95 27.95 -14.40
N TRP A 27 1.66 26.79 -14.97
CA TRP A 27 0.28 26.34 -15.17
C TRP A 27 -0.24 25.82 -13.83
N VAL A 28 -1.38 26.32 -13.36
CA VAL A 28 -1.96 25.94 -12.08
C VAL A 28 -3.28 25.24 -12.35
N VAL A 29 -3.50 24.11 -11.67
CA VAL A 29 -4.73 23.35 -11.68
C VAL A 29 -5.24 23.29 -10.24
N LEU A 30 -6.48 23.71 -10.03
CA LEU A 30 -7.19 23.64 -8.75
C LEU A 30 -8.21 22.52 -8.80
N SER A 31 -8.00 21.52 -7.95
CA SER A 31 -9.00 20.52 -7.59
C SER A 31 -9.77 20.95 -6.33
N ASP A 32 -10.65 20.08 -5.86
CA ASP A 32 -11.40 20.23 -4.63
C ASP A 32 -10.53 20.14 -3.37
N ASP A 33 -9.42 19.42 -3.43
CA ASP A 33 -8.56 19.08 -2.29
C ASP A 33 -7.13 19.65 -2.37
N ALA A 34 -6.67 20.06 -3.56
CA ALA A 34 -5.29 20.46 -3.80
C ALA A 34 -5.14 21.55 -4.88
N ILE A 35 -3.95 22.15 -4.91
CA ILE A 35 -3.45 22.95 -6.03
C ILE A 35 -2.20 22.29 -6.57
N GLU A 36 -2.24 21.91 -7.84
CA GLU A 36 -1.08 21.41 -8.57
C GLU A 36 -0.53 22.52 -9.48
N PHE A 37 0.78 22.53 -9.69
CA PHE A 37 1.40 23.47 -10.61
C PHE A 37 2.48 22.82 -11.48
N TYR A 38 2.49 23.20 -12.75
CA TYR A 38 3.33 22.61 -13.80
C TYR A 38 4.20 23.68 -14.45
N LYS A 39 5.25 23.26 -15.18
CA LYS A 39 6.05 24.21 -15.97
C LYS A 39 5.25 24.70 -17.17
N LYS A 40 4.51 23.79 -17.81
CA LYS A 40 3.66 24.04 -18.98
C LYS A 40 2.36 23.25 -18.86
N LYS A 41 1.29 23.70 -19.53
CA LYS A 41 0.00 22.99 -19.61
C LYS A 41 0.11 21.56 -20.15
N THR A 42 1.07 21.30 -21.04
CA THR A 42 1.26 19.99 -21.68
C THR A 42 2.03 18.97 -20.83
N ASP A 43 2.53 19.38 -19.66
CA ASP A 43 3.32 18.49 -18.81
C ASP A 43 2.39 17.50 -18.09
N ARG A 44 2.77 16.21 -18.07
CA ARG A 44 1.97 15.15 -17.43
C ARG A 44 2.24 14.99 -15.92
N SER A 45 3.27 15.65 -15.40
CA SER A 45 3.69 15.51 -14.00
C SER A 45 3.83 16.88 -13.35
N PRO A 46 3.22 17.11 -12.17
CA PRO A 46 3.29 18.40 -11.50
C PRO A 46 4.70 18.66 -10.96
N LYS A 47 5.09 19.94 -10.92
CA LYS A 47 6.30 20.38 -10.20
C LYS A 47 6.11 20.38 -8.69
N GLY A 48 4.86 20.34 -8.23
CA GLY A 48 4.50 20.25 -6.85
C GLY A 48 3.00 20.37 -6.68
N MET A 49 2.55 19.90 -5.53
CA MET A 49 1.17 19.90 -5.08
C MET A 49 1.10 20.65 -3.74
N ILE A 50 0.02 21.40 -3.53
CA ILE A 50 -0.26 22.11 -2.29
C ILE A 50 -1.60 21.62 -1.76
N PRO A 51 -1.64 20.88 -0.64
CA PRO A 51 -2.90 20.42 -0.06
C PRO A 51 -3.72 21.62 0.46
N LEU A 52 -5.01 21.64 0.17
CA LEU A 52 -5.93 22.71 0.62
C LEU A 52 -6.48 22.47 2.03
N LYS A 53 -6.48 21.22 2.50
CA LYS A 53 -6.91 20.87 3.86
C LYS A 53 -6.12 21.68 4.90
N GLY A 54 -6.84 22.34 5.80
CA GLY A 54 -6.26 23.19 6.84
C GLY A 54 -5.55 24.46 6.34
N SER A 55 -5.59 24.74 5.03
CA SER A 55 -4.92 25.90 4.46
C SER A 55 -5.71 27.19 4.69
N THR A 56 -4.99 28.27 4.93
CA THR A 56 -5.55 29.63 5.06
C THR A 56 -5.13 30.49 3.88
N LEU A 57 -6.03 31.37 3.42
CA LEU A 57 -5.82 32.19 2.23
C LEU A 57 -5.90 33.68 2.57
N VAL A 58 -4.84 34.43 2.23
CA VAL A 58 -4.75 35.89 2.40
C VAL A 58 -4.74 36.55 1.01
N SER A 59 -5.71 37.42 0.77
CA SER A 59 -5.79 38.27 -0.43
C SER A 59 -6.44 39.61 -0.08
N PRO A 60 -5.87 40.76 -0.48
CA PRO A 60 -4.56 40.88 -1.12
C PRO A 60 -3.42 40.57 -0.14
N CYS A 61 -2.36 39.91 -0.62
CA CYS A 61 -1.12 39.75 0.13
C CYS A 61 -0.26 41.01 -0.03
N GLN A 62 0.07 41.67 1.08
CA GLN A 62 0.81 42.95 1.10
C GLN A 62 2.32 42.76 1.36
N ASP A 63 2.78 41.51 1.49
CA ASP A 63 4.16 41.15 1.82
C ASP A 63 5.18 41.60 0.74
N PHE A 64 4.70 42.03 -0.45
CA PHE A 64 5.53 42.48 -1.57
C PHE A 64 5.12 43.87 -2.09
N PRO A 65 5.71 44.97 -1.59
CA PRO A 65 5.32 46.34 -1.97
C PRO A 65 5.41 46.65 -3.47
N LYS A 66 6.32 45.98 -4.19
CA LYS A 66 6.55 46.17 -5.64
C LYS A 66 5.74 45.22 -6.53
N ARG A 67 4.96 44.29 -5.97
CA ARG A 67 4.14 43.34 -6.72
C ARG A 67 2.69 43.44 -6.28
N THR A 68 1.84 43.88 -7.19
CA THR A 68 0.39 43.91 -6.98
C THR A 68 -0.24 42.57 -7.34
N LEU A 69 -1.51 42.38 -6.97
CA LEU A 69 -2.32 41.21 -7.34
C LEU A 69 -1.81 39.86 -6.79
N VAL A 70 -1.03 39.89 -5.71
CA VAL A 70 -0.53 38.70 -5.03
C VAL A 70 -1.57 38.18 -4.04
N PHE A 71 -1.73 36.87 -3.98
CA PHE A 71 -2.41 36.17 -2.89
C PHE A 71 -1.46 35.13 -2.26
N LYS A 72 -1.67 34.86 -0.97
CA LYS A 72 -0.88 33.92 -0.17
C LYS A 72 -1.75 32.78 0.32
N LEU A 73 -1.28 31.55 0.12
CA LEU A 73 -1.85 30.33 0.67
C LEU A 73 -0.86 29.77 1.70
N THR A 74 -1.29 29.65 2.95
CA THR A 74 -0.50 29.07 4.05
C THR A 74 -1.08 27.71 4.38
N THR A 75 -0.30 26.64 4.20
CA THR A 75 -0.73 25.27 4.49
C THR A 75 -0.90 25.01 5.99
N GLU A 76 -1.54 23.90 6.34
CA GLU A 76 -1.66 23.43 7.74
C GLU A 76 -0.30 23.34 8.44
N LYS A 77 0.71 22.82 7.73
CA LYS A 77 2.11 22.74 8.17
C LYS A 77 2.85 24.10 8.18
N LYS A 78 2.11 25.21 8.06
CA LYS A 78 2.61 26.59 8.05
C LYS A 78 3.60 26.88 6.92
N HIS A 79 3.48 26.20 5.77
CA HIS A 79 4.26 26.55 4.58
C HIS A 79 3.51 27.60 3.75
N ASP A 80 4.22 28.70 3.43
CA ASP A 80 3.66 29.80 2.65
C ASP A 80 3.93 29.66 1.15
N HIS A 81 2.86 29.75 0.36
CA HIS A 81 2.88 29.74 -1.09
C HIS A 81 2.28 31.03 -1.63
N PHE A 82 2.97 31.66 -2.58
CA PHE A 82 2.58 32.97 -3.12
C PHE A 82 2.37 32.88 -4.62
N PHE A 83 1.26 33.44 -5.06
CA PHE A 83 0.85 33.47 -6.46
C PHE A 83 0.42 34.90 -6.83
N GLN A 84 0.76 35.30 -8.05
CA GLN A 84 0.39 36.58 -8.64
C GLN A 84 -0.47 36.32 -9.88
N ALA A 85 -1.65 36.94 -9.91
CA ALA A 85 -2.53 36.98 -11.08
C ALA A 85 -2.13 38.10 -12.05
N SER A 86 -2.59 38.01 -13.29
CA SER A 86 -2.36 39.02 -14.32
C SER A 86 -3.26 40.26 -14.16
N HIS A 87 -4.47 40.09 -13.62
CA HIS A 87 -5.43 41.17 -13.38
C HIS A 87 -6.31 40.89 -12.16
N VAL A 88 -7.06 41.91 -11.71
CA VAL A 88 -7.87 41.86 -10.47
C VAL A 88 -8.95 40.78 -10.55
N GLU A 89 -9.70 40.71 -11.64
CA GLU A 89 -10.80 39.74 -11.77
C GLU A 89 -10.30 38.29 -11.71
N GLU A 90 -9.20 37.96 -12.39
CA GLU A 90 -8.55 36.66 -12.28
C GLU A 90 -8.16 36.35 -10.83
N ARG A 91 -7.53 37.30 -10.11
CA ARG A 91 -7.19 37.10 -8.69
C ARG A 91 -8.44 36.79 -7.87
N GLU A 92 -9.49 37.59 -7.99
CA GLU A 92 -10.72 37.40 -7.22
C GLU A 92 -11.39 36.07 -7.54
N CYS A 93 -11.35 35.65 -8.80
CA CYS A 93 -11.85 34.35 -9.25
C CYS A 93 -11.06 33.19 -8.63
N TRP A 94 -9.73 33.21 -8.69
CA TRP A 94 -8.87 32.22 -8.03
C TRP A 94 -9.10 32.19 -6.53
N VAL A 95 -9.14 33.36 -5.87
CA VAL A 95 -9.35 33.49 -4.42
C VAL A 95 -10.72 32.95 -4.01
N LYS A 96 -11.78 33.24 -4.78
CA LYS A 96 -13.13 32.75 -4.54
C LYS A 96 -13.19 31.22 -4.64
N ASP A 97 -12.62 30.66 -5.69
CA ASP A 97 -12.63 29.22 -5.91
C ASP A 97 -11.76 28.48 -4.90
N ILE A 98 -10.56 28.98 -4.59
CA ILE A 98 -9.70 28.41 -3.55
C ILE A 98 -10.37 28.50 -2.18
N LYS A 99 -11.01 29.63 -1.81
CA LYS A 99 -11.77 29.74 -0.56
C LYS A 99 -12.94 28.76 -0.50
N ARG A 100 -13.61 28.53 -1.63
CA ARG A 100 -14.69 27.55 -1.72
C ARG A 100 -14.12 26.15 -1.54
N SER A 101 -12.99 25.83 -2.18
CA SER A 101 -12.30 24.55 -2.03
C SER A 101 -11.78 24.37 -0.61
N THR A 102 -11.13 25.35 0.04
CA THR A 102 -10.66 25.21 1.44
C THR A 102 -11.80 25.08 2.47
N ARG A 103 -12.98 25.65 2.17
CA ARG A 103 -14.20 25.47 2.99
C ARG A 103 -14.89 24.12 2.72
N ARG A 104 -14.71 23.55 1.52
CA ARG A 104 -15.23 22.24 1.11
C ARG A 104 -14.25 21.10 1.39
N SER A 105 -12.96 21.39 1.51
CA SER A 105 -11.90 20.46 1.84
C SER A 105 -12.02 20.12 3.33
N ILE A 106 -12.85 19.12 3.59
CA ILE A 106 -12.86 18.26 4.77
C ILE A 106 -12.72 19.01 6.10
N ARG A 107 -13.82 19.63 6.54
CA ARG A 107 -14.21 19.46 7.95
C ARG A 107 -14.93 18.11 8.04
N LEU A 108 -14.21 17.04 8.37
CA LEU A 108 -14.82 15.97 9.15
C LEU A 108 -15.16 16.62 10.50
N ALA A 109 -16.34 16.33 11.06
CA ALA A 109 -16.64 16.77 12.41
C ALA A 109 -15.48 16.36 13.33
N GLU A 110 -15.05 17.23 14.24
CA GLU A 110 -13.85 17.01 15.08
C GLU A 110 -13.98 15.78 16.02
N THR A 111 -15.10 15.05 15.98
CA THR A 111 -15.34 13.80 16.69
C THR A 111 -16.28 12.88 15.89
N ILE A 112 -15.83 12.27 14.79
CA ILE A 112 -16.58 11.14 14.21
C ILE A 112 -16.07 9.88 14.90
N ASN A 113 -16.91 9.32 15.78
CA ASN A 113 -16.64 8.06 16.45
C ASN A 113 -16.85 6.90 15.47
N LEU A 114 -15.76 6.42 14.88
CA LEU A 114 -15.79 5.34 13.88
C LEU A 114 -16.33 4.03 14.46
N THR A 115 -16.14 3.76 15.76
CA THR A 115 -16.69 2.58 16.44
C THR A 115 -18.21 2.63 16.56
N GLU A 116 -18.77 3.81 16.87
CA GLU A 116 -20.23 4.01 16.91
C GLU A 116 -20.82 3.93 15.51
N LEU A 117 -20.18 4.56 14.53
CA LEU A 117 -20.58 4.49 13.13
C LEU A 117 -20.58 3.04 12.61
N TYR A 118 -19.53 2.28 12.91
CA TYR A 118 -19.41 0.87 12.58
C TYR A 118 -20.54 0.03 13.19
N THR A 119 -20.90 0.31 14.44
CA THR A 119 -22.01 -0.36 15.13
C THR A 119 -23.34 -0.11 14.40
N LEU A 120 -23.59 1.13 13.96
CA LEU A 120 -24.78 1.48 13.18
C LEU A 120 -24.79 0.83 11.79
N MET A 121 -23.63 0.71 11.14
CA MET A 121 -23.51 0.03 9.85
C MET A 121 -23.86 -1.46 9.93
N ARG A 122 -23.74 -2.06 11.11
CA ARG A 122 -24.01 -3.48 11.38
C ARG A 122 -25.45 -3.77 11.82
N ASP A 123 -26.29 -2.74 11.93
CA ASP A 123 -27.69 -2.92 12.30
C ASP A 123 -28.43 -3.80 11.27
N GLN A 124 -29.21 -4.78 11.75
CA GLN A 124 -29.85 -5.77 10.87
C GLN A 124 -30.97 -5.17 10.01
N ASP A 125 -31.62 -4.12 10.50
CA ASP A 125 -32.78 -3.50 9.86
C ASP A 125 -32.35 -2.27 9.04
N ASP A 126 -31.41 -1.49 9.59
CA ASP A 126 -31.08 -0.16 9.10
C ASP A 126 -29.63 -0.02 8.59
N GLY A 127 -28.79 -1.05 8.74
CA GLY A 127 -27.37 -1.06 8.39
C GLY A 127 -27.06 -1.37 6.92
N VAL A 128 -25.77 -1.53 6.62
CA VAL A 128 -25.29 -1.95 5.29
C VAL A 128 -25.56 -3.45 5.14
N LYS A 129 -26.32 -3.82 4.11
CA LYS A 129 -26.72 -5.21 3.88
C LYS A 129 -25.55 -6.04 3.37
N GLU A 130 -25.18 -7.06 4.13
CA GLU A 130 -24.25 -8.11 3.70
C GLU A 130 -24.95 -9.05 2.71
N LEU A 131 -24.27 -9.34 1.60
CA LEU A 131 -24.80 -10.08 0.47
C LEU A 131 -23.85 -11.22 0.06
N LYS A 132 -24.41 -12.16 -0.71
CA LYS A 132 -23.67 -13.18 -1.44
C LYS A 132 -23.53 -12.73 -2.89
N VAL A 133 -22.33 -12.40 -3.32
CA VAL A 133 -22.02 -11.85 -4.64
C VAL A 133 -21.21 -12.85 -5.46
N ARG A 134 -21.55 -13.05 -6.73
CA ARG A 134 -20.77 -13.90 -7.66
C ARG A 134 -20.08 -13.02 -8.70
N GLN A 135 -18.75 -13.11 -8.78
CA GLN A 135 -17.93 -12.35 -9.73
C GLN A 135 -16.81 -13.24 -10.25
N GLU A 136 -16.60 -13.28 -11.57
CA GLU A 136 -15.46 -13.98 -12.22
C GLU A 136 -15.20 -15.41 -11.70
N ASN A 137 -16.26 -16.21 -11.60
CA ASN A 137 -16.24 -17.60 -11.10
C ASN A 137 -15.98 -17.75 -9.57
N ARG A 138 -15.85 -16.64 -8.84
CA ARG A 138 -15.78 -16.56 -7.39
C ARG A 138 -17.13 -16.22 -6.78
N ILE A 139 -17.34 -16.58 -5.52
CA ILE A 139 -18.54 -16.34 -4.74
C ILE A 139 -18.10 -15.75 -3.39
N PHE A 140 -18.39 -14.47 -3.20
CA PHE A 140 -18.07 -13.71 -2.01
C PHE A 140 -19.28 -13.74 -1.06
N ASN A 141 -19.11 -14.31 0.14
CA ASN A 141 -20.17 -14.40 1.15
C ASN A 141 -19.93 -13.35 2.24
N TYR A 142 -21.00 -12.72 2.72
CA TYR A 142 -20.97 -11.67 3.76
C TYR A 142 -20.18 -10.43 3.33
N CYS A 143 -20.45 -9.93 2.12
CA CYS A 143 -19.78 -8.76 1.55
C CYS A 143 -20.77 -7.73 1.02
N PHE A 144 -20.29 -6.54 0.70
CA PHE A 144 -21.05 -5.45 0.11
C PHE A 144 -20.17 -4.61 -0.80
N SER A 145 -20.76 -3.88 -1.74
CA SER A 145 -19.98 -3.00 -2.62
C SER A 145 -19.61 -1.69 -1.94
N GLY A 146 -18.50 -1.08 -2.38
CA GLY A 146 -18.10 0.24 -1.93
C GLY A 146 -19.15 1.31 -2.24
N ALA A 147 -19.86 1.17 -3.37
CA ALA A 147 -21.00 2.00 -3.71
C ALA A 147 -22.11 1.96 -2.65
N THR A 148 -22.43 0.77 -2.12
CA THR A 148 -23.47 0.58 -1.10
C THR A 148 -23.07 1.28 0.22
N VAL A 149 -21.80 1.21 0.61
CA VAL A 149 -21.28 1.91 1.79
C VAL A 149 -21.45 3.42 1.63
N ALA A 150 -21.04 3.96 0.48
CA ALA A 150 -21.15 5.39 0.21
C ALA A 150 -22.61 5.88 0.17
N GLU A 151 -23.51 5.10 -0.45
CA GLU A 151 -24.94 5.38 -0.50
C GLU A 151 -25.58 5.33 0.89
N TRP A 152 -25.23 4.32 1.69
CA TRP A 152 -25.72 4.19 3.06
C TRP A 152 -25.32 5.40 3.90
N LEU A 153 -24.04 5.77 3.90
CA LEU A 153 -23.52 6.91 4.66
C LEU A 153 -24.23 8.23 4.30
N VAL A 154 -24.55 8.44 3.01
CA VAL A 154 -25.32 9.62 2.57
C VAL A 154 -26.79 9.52 2.99
N SER A 155 -27.43 8.36 2.78
CA SER A 155 -28.85 8.17 3.08
C SER A 155 -29.17 8.26 4.58
N LYS A 156 -28.21 7.90 5.45
CA LYS A 156 -28.29 8.00 6.91
C LYS A 156 -27.78 9.32 7.47
N GLU A 157 -27.51 10.28 6.60
CA GLU A 157 -27.01 11.62 6.94
C GLU A 157 -25.70 11.58 7.75
N LYS A 158 -24.93 10.48 7.64
CA LYS A 158 -23.58 10.35 8.22
C LYS A 158 -22.54 11.08 7.37
N ALA A 159 -22.84 11.24 6.09
CA ALA A 159 -22.12 12.07 5.13
C ALA A 159 -23.10 12.98 4.37
N ARG A 160 -22.72 14.22 4.06
CA ARG A 160 -23.56 15.17 3.32
C ARG A 160 -23.57 14.91 1.81
N ASN A 161 -22.53 14.25 1.32
CA ASN A 161 -22.33 13.96 -0.09
C ASN A 161 -21.40 12.76 -0.26
N ARG A 162 -21.33 12.26 -1.49
CA ARG A 162 -20.54 11.08 -1.82
C ARG A 162 -19.04 11.24 -1.48
N PRO A 163 -18.34 12.34 -1.82
CA PRO A 163 -16.94 12.54 -1.40
C PRO A 163 -16.71 12.42 0.11
N GLU A 164 -17.59 13.01 0.94
CA GLU A 164 -17.49 12.90 2.40
C GLU A 164 -17.73 11.45 2.87
N ALA A 165 -18.64 10.73 2.22
CA ALA A 165 -18.85 9.32 2.48
C ALA A 165 -17.59 8.48 2.15
N LEU A 166 -16.88 8.80 1.06
CA LEU A 166 -15.63 8.11 0.70
C LEU A 166 -14.53 8.36 1.72
N VAL A 167 -14.39 9.60 2.21
CA VAL A 167 -13.41 9.91 3.25
C VAL A 167 -13.71 9.15 4.55
N LEU A 168 -14.98 9.04 4.91
CA LEU A 168 -15.41 8.24 6.07
C LEU A 168 -15.18 6.74 5.87
N ALA A 169 -15.53 6.22 4.70
CA ALA A 169 -15.31 4.82 4.35
C ALA A 169 -13.81 4.47 4.30
N ALA A 170 -12.96 5.38 3.79
CA ALA A 170 -11.51 5.24 3.85
C ALA A 170 -10.99 5.26 5.29
N GLY A 171 -11.57 6.09 6.18
CA GLY A 171 -11.28 6.04 7.61
C GLY A 171 -11.63 4.70 8.24
N LEU A 172 -12.80 4.14 7.93
CA LEU A 172 -13.22 2.81 8.39
C LEU A 172 -12.32 1.69 7.86
N LEU A 173 -11.87 1.79 6.60
CA LEU A 173 -10.91 0.87 6.00
C LEU A 173 -9.54 0.93 6.69
N ASN A 174 -9.02 2.14 6.92
CA ASN A 174 -7.70 2.37 7.52
C ASN A 174 -7.61 1.89 8.98
N GLU A 175 -8.69 2.05 9.74
CA GLU A 175 -8.76 1.56 11.13
C GLU A 175 -9.17 0.08 11.21
N GLY A 176 -9.31 -0.60 10.06
CA GLY A 176 -9.59 -2.04 9.99
C GLY A 176 -11.00 -2.43 10.39
N PHE A 177 -11.98 -1.52 10.33
CA PHE A 177 -13.41 -1.85 10.48
C PHE A 177 -13.97 -2.50 9.22
N LEU A 178 -13.49 -2.05 8.06
CA LEU A 178 -13.78 -2.62 6.74
C LEU A 178 -12.51 -3.23 6.16
N LEU A 179 -12.64 -4.34 5.45
CA LEU A 179 -11.55 -5.00 4.74
C LEU A 179 -11.90 -5.15 3.25
N PRO A 180 -10.94 -4.94 2.34
CA PRO A 180 -11.17 -5.04 0.90
C PRO A 180 -11.17 -6.49 0.44
N THR A 181 -11.99 -6.83 -0.54
CA THR A 181 -11.99 -8.14 -1.19
C THR A 181 -12.33 -8.04 -2.68
N GLY A 182 -11.93 -9.06 -3.44
CA GLY A 182 -11.90 -8.97 -4.90
C GLY A 182 -10.79 -8.03 -5.38
N ASP A 183 -10.40 -8.21 -6.64
CA ASP A 183 -9.16 -7.64 -7.17
C ASP A 183 -9.24 -6.09 -7.19
N LEU A 184 -10.39 -5.54 -7.59
CA LEU A 184 -10.59 -4.09 -7.70
C LEU A 184 -10.45 -3.32 -6.37
N ALA A 185 -11.00 -3.88 -5.27
CA ALA A 185 -10.91 -3.23 -3.96
C ALA A 185 -9.53 -3.40 -3.32
N LYS A 186 -8.88 -4.55 -3.55
CA LYS A 186 -7.54 -4.85 -3.05
C LYS A 186 -6.49 -3.99 -3.73
N ASP A 187 -6.52 -3.91 -5.06
CA ASP A 187 -5.62 -3.05 -5.84
C ASP A 187 -5.73 -1.57 -5.41
N ALA A 188 -6.95 -1.10 -5.12
CA ALA A 188 -7.18 0.25 -4.62
C ALA A 188 -6.62 0.47 -3.20
N ALA A 189 -6.70 -0.54 -2.34
CA ALA A 189 -6.20 -0.47 -0.96
C ALA A 189 -4.67 -0.57 -0.86
N GLU A 190 -4.02 -1.32 -1.76
CA GLU A 190 -2.57 -1.57 -1.74
C GLU A 190 -1.72 -0.49 -2.45
N SER A 191 -2.35 0.54 -3.01
CA SER A 191 -1.64 1.58 -3.74
C SER A 191 -0.67 2.36 -2.81
N ALA A 192 0.60 2.45 -3.24
CA ALA A 192 1.76 2.80 -2.39
C ALA A 192 1.76 4.21 -1.76
N ASP A 193 0.81 5.09 -2.10
CA ASP A 193 0.82 6.49 -1.68
C ASP A 193 -0.38 6.92 -0.79
N GLN A 194 -1.37 6.04 -0.57
CA GLN A 194 -2.47 6.14 0.41
C GLN A 194 -3.41 4.94 0.26
N THR A 195 -3.95 4.40 1.35
CA THR A 195 -5.06 3.43 1.30
C THR A 195 -6.31 4.16 0.76
N VAL A 196 -6.74 3.81 -0.45
CA VAL A 196 -7.89 4.45 -1.11
C VAL A 196 -9.11 3.52 -1.03
N PHE A 197 -10.23 4.06 -0.55
CA PHE A 197 -11.52 3.38 -0.64
C PHE A 197 -12.14 3.62 -2.02
N SER A 198 -12.44 2.54 -2.74
CA SER A 198 -13.11 2.57 -4.03
C SER A 198 -14.61 2.39 -3.84
N ASP A 199 -15.43 3.29 -4.39
CA ASP A 199 -16.88 3.17 -4.41
C ASP A 199 -17.43 2.61 -5.72
N ASP A 200 -16.57 1.92 -6.47
CA ASP A 200 -16.99 1.16 -7.63
C ASP A 200 -18.02 0.09 -7.22
N PRO A 201 -19.12 -0.09 -7.96
CA PRO A 201 -20.10 -1.15 -7.69
C PRO A 201 -19.50 -2.57 -7.65
N ASP A 202 -18.39 -2.79 -8.35
CA ASP A 202 -17.67 -4.06 -8.41
C ASP A 202 -16.51 -4.14 -7.40
N ALA A 203 -16.23 -3.07 -6.65
CA ALA A 203 -15.27 -3.08 -5.54
C ALA A 203 -15.97 -3.62 -4.27
N LEU A 204 -15.55 -4.80 -3.82
CA LEU A 204 -16.18 -5.48 -2.70
C LEU A 204 -15.43 -5.25 -1.38
N TYR A 205 -16.19 -5.13 -0.30
CA TYR A 205 -15.70 -4.96 1.05
C TYR A 205 -16.49 -5.86 2.00
N TYR A 206 -15.94 -6.12 3.17
CA TYR A 206 -16.61 -6.87 4.24
C TYR A 206 -16.26 -6.27 5.60
N PHE A 207 -17.10 -6.50 6.60
CA PHE A 207 -16.79 -6.08 7.97
C PHE A 207 -15.67 -6.97 8.53
N ALA A 208 -14.71 -6.41 9.25
CA ALA A 208 -13.54 -7.18 9.71
C ALA A 208 -13.86 -8.34 10.65
N ASP A 209 -14.96 -8.25 11.40
CA ASP A 209 -15.46 -9.31 12.28
C ASP A 209 -16.61 -10.13 11.64
N SER A 210 -16.90 -9.92 10.35
CA SER A 210 -17.85 -10.77 9.62
C SER A 210 -17.23 -12.13 9.37
N GLY A 211 -18.06 -13.17 9.31
CA GLY A 211 -17.64 -14.52 8.91
C GLY A 211 -17.33 -14.62 7.41
N PHE A 212 -16.80 -13.56 6.79
CA PHE A 212 -16.54 -13.46 5.36
C PHE A 212 -15.71 -14.63 4.83
N PHE A 213 -16.12 -15.17 3.69
CA PHE A 213 -15.34 -16.16 2.95
C PHE A 213 -15.68 -16.10 1.45
N CYS A 214 -14.68 -16.38 0.61
CA CYS A 214 -14.81 -16.40 -0.85
C CYS A 214 -14.64 -17.82 -1.40
N GLU A 215 -15.67 -18.39 -2.04
CA GLU A 215 -15.61 -19.67 -2.75
C GLU A 215 -15.15 -19.42 -4.20
N GLY A 216 -14.44 -20.35 -4.85
CA GLY A 216 -14.07 -20.21 -6.27
C GLY A 216 -12.84 -19.34 -6.57
N ASN A 217 -12.04 -18.98 -5.55
CA ASN A 217 -10.73 -18.37 -5.72
C ASN A 217 -9.78 -19.34 -6.46
N SER A 218 -9.75 -19.21 -7.79
CA SER A 218 -8.77 -19.86 -8.67
C SER A 218 -8.00 -18.80 -9.47
N SER A 219 -7.56 -17.70 -8.84
CA SER A 219 -6.48 -16.86 -9.40
C SER A 219 -5.47 -16.41 -8.33
N ASP A 220 -4.37 -17.15 -8.29
CA ASP A 220 -2.95 -16.77 -8.41
C ASP A 220 -2.26 -15.64 -7.62
N GLU A 221 -2.91 -14.77 -6.85
CA GLU A 221 -2.14 -13.75 -6.07
C GLU A 221 -2.51 -13.63 -4.58
N ASP A 222 -3.57 -14.28 -4.09
CA ASP A 222 -3.91 -14.29 -2.65
C ASP A 222 -4.22 -15.69 -2.07
N VAL A 223 -3.88 -16.75 -2.82
CA VAL A 223 -4.04 -18.16 -2.40
C VAL A 223 -2.69 -18.80 -2.08
N LEU A 224 -1.64 -18.01 -1.91
CA LEU A 224 -0.36 -18.47 -1.40
C LEU A 224 -0.14 -18.03 0.06
N LEU A 225 -1.07 -18.42 0.94
CA LEU A 225 -0.68 -19.35 2.02
C LEU A 225 -0.19 -20.63 1.33
N LYS A 226 0.96 -20.45 0.70
CA LYS A 226 1.64 -21.21 -0.33
C LYS A 226 1.58 -22.63 0.20
N GLU A 227 1.13 -23.62 -0.59
CA GLU A 227 1.08 -25.00 -0.09
C GLU A 227 2.36 -25.34 0.67
N GLU A 228 3.52 -24.84 0.20
CA GLU A 228 4.84 -24.84 0.88
C GLU A 228 4.89 -24.42 2.36
N PHE A 229 4.02 -23.52 2.85
CA PHE A 229 3.98 -23.08 4.26
C PHE A 229 3.03 -23.90 5.14
N ARG A 230 2.21 -24.79 4.57
CA ARG A 230 1.25 -25.61 5.35
C ARG A 230 1.92 -26.67 6.21
N GLY A 231 3.15 -27.06 5.86
CA GLY A 231 3.91 -28.03 6.65
C GLY A 231 4.27 -27.48 8.03
N ASN A 232 4.23 -28.37 9.02
CA ASN A 232 4.64 -28.08 10.38
C ASN A 232 6.13 -27.71 10.39
N ILE A 233 6.51 -26.75 11.22
CA ILE A 233 7.91 -26.36 11.37
C ILE A 233 8.64 -27.49 12.11
N MET A 234 9.53 -28.18 11.39
CA MET A 234 10.35 -29.28 11.93
C MET A 234 11.63 -28.77 12.56
N LYS A 235 12.24 -27.74 11.96
CA LYS A 235 13.48 -27.12 12.46
C LYS A 235 13.59 -25.68 11.97
N GLN A 236 14.19 -24.83 12.79
CA GLN A 236 14.57 -23.48 12.41
C GLN A 236 15.94 -23.12 12.99
N GLY A 237 16.69 -22.26 12.31
CA GLY A 237 18.02 -21.84 12.74
C GLY A 237 18.76 -21.05 11.68
N CYS A 238 19.93 -20.51 12.02
CA CYS A 238 20.72 -19.73 11.08
C CYS A 238 21.81 -20.58 10.43
N LEU A 239 21.89 -20.53 9.10
CA LEU A 239 22.95 -21.17 8.33
C LEU A 239 23.60 -20.14 7.42
N LEU A 240 24.87 -20.37 7.07
CA LEU A 240 25.52 -19.65 5.98
C LEU A 240 25.12 -20.30 4.65
N LYS A 241 24.60 -19.50 3.73
CA LYS A 241 24.18 -19.94 2.39
C LYS A 241 25.06 -19.32 1.32
N GLN A 242 25.50 -20.15 0.36
CA GLN A 242 26.14 -19.65 -0.85
C GLN A 242 25.11 -18.99 -1.81
N GLY A 243 25.43 -17.81 -2.30
CA GLY A 243 24.64 -17.12 -3.33
C GLY A 243 24.74 -17.81 -4.69
N HIS A 244 23.63 -17.87 -5.44
CA HIS A 244 23.56 -18.59 -6.72
C HIS A 244 24.30 -17.85 -7.86
N ARG A 245 24.17 -16.51 -7.93
CA ARG A 245 24.79 -15.67 -8.98
C ARG A 245 26.18 -15.15 -8.59
N ARG A 246 26.28 -14.59 -7.38
CA ARG A 246 27.55 -14.16 -6.77
C ARG A 246 27.80 -15.13 -5.63
N LYS A 247 28.81 -15.99 -5.77
CA LYS A 247 29.15 -17.12 -4.89
C LYS A 247 29.62 -16.71 -3.48
N ASN A 248 29.09 -15.61 -2.96
CA ASN A 248 29.36 -15.09 -1.63
C ASN A 248 28.51 -15.84 -0.60
N TRP A 249 29.02 -15.92 0.62
CA TRP A 249 28.32 -16.54 1.74
C TRP A 249 27.58 -15.48 2.56
N LYS A 250 26.32 -15.76 2.89
CA LYS A 250 25.50 -14.88 3.75
C LYS A 250 24.73 -15.69 4.78
N VAL A 251 24.63 -15.15 6.00
CA VAL A 251 23.79 -15.74 7.06
C VAL A 251 22.32 -15.58 6.66
N ARG A 252 21.56 -16.66 6.82
CA ARG A 252 20.12 -16.72 6.56
C ARG A 252 19.44 -17.49 7.67
N LYS A 253 18.27 -17.03 8.11
CA LYS A 253 17.39 -17.83 8.98
C LYS A 253 16.64 -18.81 8.09
N PHE A 254 16.78 -20.11 8.34
CA PHE A 254 16.08 -21.17 7.63
C PHE A 254 14.91 -21.70 8.47
N ILE A 255 13.80 -22.03 7.82
CA ILE A 255 12.61 -22.69 8.40
C ILE A 255 12.29 -23.90 7.54
N LEU A 256 12.45 -25.10 8.12
CA LEU A 256 12.17 -26.40 7.50
C LEU A 256 10.76 -26.88 7.86
N ARG A 257 10.02 -27.35 6.86
CA ARG A 257 8.65 -27.85 6.98
C ARG A 257 8.49 -29.26 6.41
N ASP A 258 7.55 -30.04 6.95
CA ASP A 258 7.35 -31.46 6.62
C ASP A 258 6.40 -31.75 5.45
N SER A 259 5.18 -31.20 5.44
CA SER A 259 4.14 -31.55 4.48
C SER A 259 3.32 -30.34 4.04
N PRO A 260 3.59 -29.79 2.84
CA PRO A 260 4.61 -30.21 1.88
C PRO A 260 6.04 -29.83 2.31
N ALA A 261 6.99 -30.65 1.89
CA ALA A 261 8.39 -30.56 2.31
C ALA A 261 9.11 -29.38 1.65
N TYR A 262 9.33 -28.33 2.42
CA TYR A 262 10.00 -27.12 1.96
C TYR A 262 10.95 -26.55 3.01
N MET A 263 11.99 -25.88 2.52
CA MET A 263 12.88 -25.08 3.34
C MET A 263 12.91 -23.64 2.86
N HIS A 264 12.46 -22.72 3.71
CA HIS A 264 12.40 -21.28 3.41
C HIS A 264 13.54 -20.55 4.09
N TYR A 265 14.10 -19.53 3.45
CA TYR A 265 15.19 -18.75 4.03
C TYR A 265 14.94 -17.24 3.98
N TYR A 266 15.26 -16.57 5.09
CA TYR A 266 14.94 -15.17 5.35
C TYR A 266 16.21 -14.36 5.60
N ASP A 267 16.13 -13.05 5.39
CA ASP A 267 17.11 -12.13 5.93
C ASP A 267 16.87 -12.02 7.45
N PRO A 268 17.82 -12.42 8.32
CA PRO A 268 17.61 -12.36 9.77
C PRO A 268 17.46 -10.94 10.30
N THR A 269 17.74 -9.91 9.48
CA THR A 269 17.63 -8.49 9.84
C THR A 269 16.42 -7.78 9.24
N LYS A 270 15.60 -8.47 8.42
CA LYS A 270 14.43 -7.91 7.76
C LYS A 270 13.17 -8.74 8.07
N GLY A 271 12.00 -8.24 7.67
CA GLY A 271 10.67 -8.76 8.04
C GLY A 271 10.36 -10.19 7.61
N ASP A 272 9.07 -10.55 7.68
CA ASP A 272 8.57 -11.94 7.60
C ASP A 272 8.46 -12.54 6.18
N GLU A 273 9.05 -11.88 5.17
CA GLU A 273 9.05 -12.37 3.79
C GLU A 273 10.27 -13.25 3.47
N PRO A 274 10.08 -14.45 2.91
CA PRO A 274 11.19 -15.31 2.54
C PRO A 274 11.95 -14.78 1.32
N LEU A 275 13.27 -14.77 1.40
CA LEU A 275 14.16 -14.48 0.27
C LEU A 275 14.15 -15.59 -0.79
N GLY A 276 13.68 -16.78 -0.42
CA GLY A 276 13.46 -17.90 -1.32
C GLY A 276 13.06 -19.18 -0.60
N SER A 277 12.64 -20.17 -1.38
CA SER A 277 12.25 -21.50 -0.93
C SER A 277 13.07 -22.58 -1.64
N ILE A 278 13.16 -23.75 -1.02
CA ILE A 278 13.80 -24.95 -1.55
C ILE A 278 12.77 -26.07 -1.41
N TYR A 279 12.29 -26.61 -2.52
CA TYR A 279 11.40 -27.76 -2.52
C TYR A 279 12.23 -29.03 -2.26
N LEU A 280 11.86 -29.80 -1.24
CA LEU A 280 12.69 -30.89 -0.73
C LEU A 280 12.25 -32.28 -1.19
N ARG A 281 11.08 -32.41 -1.81
CA ARG A 281 10.60 -33.71 -2.27
C ARG A 281 11.54 -34.25 -3.35
N GLY A 282 12.11 -35.44 -3.09
CA GLY A 282 13.07 -36.06 -4.01
C GLY A 282 14.44 -35.36 -4.04
N CYS A 283 14.73 -34.45 -3.11
CA CYS A 283 16.06 -33.88 -2.98
C CYS A 283 17.05 -34.88 -2.37
N VAL A 284 18.34 -34.70 -2.68
CA VAL A 284 19.44 -35.41 -2.05
C VAL A 284 20.21 -34.44 -1.18
N VAL A 285 20.40 -34.79 0.09
CA VAL A 285 21.22 -34.00 1.02
C VAL A 285 22.43 -34.80 1.49
N THR A 286 23.62 -34.22 1.37
CA THR A 286 24.89 -34.87 1.68
C THR A 286 25.84 -33.94 2.45
N ALA A 287 26.64 -34.52 3.35
CA ALA A 287 27.77 -33.79 3.94
C ALA A 287 28.88 -33.65 2.90
N VAL A 288 29.47 -32.46 2.80
CA VAL A 288 30.57 -32.18 1.86
C VAL A 288 31.74 -31.55 2.60
N GLU A 289 32.96 -31.80 2.13
CA GLU A 289 34.19 -31.26 2.73
C GLU A 289 34.69 -29.99 2.01
N PHE A 290 34.25 -29.77 0.77
CA PHE A 290 34.59 -28.59 -0.03
C PHE A 290 33.43 -28.20 -0.96
N VAL A 291 33.38 -26.92 -1.35
CA VAL A 291 32.44 -26.42 -2.36
C VAL A 291 33.22 -26.15 -3.67
N PRO A 292 32.75 -26.65 -4.83
CA PRO A 292 33.34 -26.32 -6.11
C PRO A 292 33.43 -24.80 -6.31
N ASP A 293 34.56 -24.31 -6.83
CA ASP A 293 34.82 -22.89 -7.13
C ASP A 293 34.82 -21.91 -5.94
N ALA A 294 34.77 -22.40 -4.69
CA ALA A 294 34.94 -21.56 -3.51
C ALA A 294 36.42 -21.25 -3.25
N LYS A 295 36.74 -19.98 -2.96
CA LYS A 295 38.06 -19.63 -2.42
C LYS A 295 38.22 -20.34 -1.07
N ARG A 296 39.28 -21.15 -0.92
CA ARG A 296 39.58 -22.01 0.25
C ARG A 296 39.57 -21.31 1.62
N TYR A 297 39.51 -19.98 1.67
CA TYR A 297 39.62 -19.18 2.89
C TYR A 297 38.28 -18.68 3.45
N ASP A 298 37.17 -18.83 2.71
CA ASP A 298 35.88 -18.23 3.11
C ASP A 298 34.94 -19.20 3.86
N VAL A 299 35.28 -20.50 3.93
CA VAL A 299 34.40 -21.54 4.47
C VAL A 299 35.24 -22.69 5.05
N ASN A 300 35.25 -22.82 6.39
CA ASN A 300 35.96 -23.89 7.09
C ASN A 300 34.96 -24.83 7.78
N GLY A 301 34.84 -26.05 7.23
CA GLY A 301 34.15 -27.18 7.86
C GLY A 301 32.63 -27.03 7.99
N ASN A 302 31.97 -28.12 8.39
CA ASN A 302 30.52 -28.21 8.65
C ASN A 302 29.62 -27.86 7.45
N LEU A 303 30.11 -28.14 6.24
CA LEU A 303 29.37 -27.94 5.00
C LEU A 303 28.47 -29.14 4.68
N PHE A 304 27.35 -28.84 4.04
CA PHE A 304 26.46 -29.81 3.43
C PHE A 304 25.82 -29.21 2.17
N GLU A 305 25.41 -30.09 1.27
CA GLU A 305 24.80 -29.75 0.00
C GLU A 305 23.39 -30.33 -0.06
N VAL A 306 22.46 -29.55 -0.60
CA VAL A 306 21.12 -30.01 -0.97
C VAL A 306 21.00 -29.89 -2.49
N ILE A 307 20.75 -31.01 -3.16
CA ILE A 307 20.51 -31.09 -4.60
C ILE A 307 19.03 -31.39 -4.77
N THR A 308 18.29 -30.45 -5.36
CA THR A 308 16.85 -30.60 -5.60
C THR A 308 16.57 -31.53 -6.79
N SER A 309 15.31 -31.94 -6.97
CA SER A 309 14.90 -32.84 -8.07
C SER A 309 15.11 -32.24 -9.46
N ASP A 310 15.20 -30.92 -9.56
CA ASP A 310 15.54 -30.14 -10.77
C ASP A 310 17.05 -29.83 -10.86
N GLU A 311 17.89 -30.57 -10.13
CA GLU A 311 19.36 -30.47 -10.17
C GLU A 311 19.90 -29.09 -9.74
N VAL A 312 19.19 -28.37 -8.86
CA VAL A 312 19.68 -27.11 -8.28
C VAL A 312 20.49 -27.40 -7.03
N HIS A 313 21.74 -26.93 -7.02
CA HIS A 313 22.70 -27.14 -5.95
C HIS A 313 22.66 -26.00 -4.92
N TYR A 314 22.41 -26.34 -3.66
CA TYR A 314 22.44 -25.42 -2.52
C TYR A 314 23.54 -25.82 -1.53
N PHE A 315 24.58 -24.99 -1.44
CA PHE A 315 25.64 -25.16 -0.44
C PHE A 315 25.34 -24.38 0.83
N LEU A 316 25.36 -25.08 1.95
CA LEU A 316 25.03 -24.59 3.29
C LEU A 316 26.13 -24.93 4.28
N GLN A 317 26.35 -24.07 5.26
CA GLN A 317 27.30 -24.29 6.34
C GLN A 317 26.62 -24.08 7.70
N ALA A 318 26.75 -25.08 8.57
CA ALA A 318 26.33 -25.00 9.96
C ALA A 318 27.45 -24.46 10.87
N ALA A 319 27.10 -23.94 12.04
CA ALA A 319 28.09 -23.44 13.00
C ALA A 319 28.92 -24.57 13.61
N THR A 320 28.32 -25.77 13.78
CA THR A 320 28.97 -26.93 14.40
C THR A 320 28.74 -28.22 13.60
N ALA A 321 29.59 -29.22 13.82
CA ALA A 321 29.44 -30.54 13.20
C ALA A 321 28.16 -31.24 13.65
N GLU A 322 27.73 -31.01 14.90
CA GLU A 322 26.50 -31.57 15.45
C GLU A 322 25.27 -30.92 14.81
N GLU A 323 25.26 -29.58 14.70
CA GLU A 323 24.21 -28.85 14.00
C GLU A 323 24.11 -29.28 12.52
N ARG A 324 25.24 -29.51 11.84
CA ARG A 324 25.26 -30.08 10.47
C ARG A 324 24.52 -31.41 10.43
N LYS A 325 24.85 -32.35 11.33
CA LYS A 325 24.20 -33.67 11.37
C LYS A 325 22.69 -33.53 11.60
N GLU A 326 22.28 -32.65 12.50
CA GLU A 326 20.86 -32.40 12.79
C GLU A 326 20.09 -31.86 11.58
N TRP A 327 20.66 -30.89 10.84
CA TRP A 327 20.03 -30.36 9.63
C TRP A 327 19.92 -31.40 8.52
N ILE A 328 20.99 -32.16 8.26
CA ILE A 328 20.96 -33.25 7.26
C ILE A 328 19.88 -34.26 7.62
N LYS A 329 19.85 -34.72 8.87
CA LYS A 329 18.85 -35.69 9.33
C LYS A 329 17.42 -35.16 9.18
N ALA A 330 17.16 -33.93 9.60
CA ALA A 330 15.83 -33.33 9.51
C ALA A 330 15.38 -33.16 8.04
N ILE A 331 16.28 -32.79 7.13
CA ILE A 331 15.97 -32.69 5.70
C ILE A 331 15.67 -34.08 5.11
N GLN A 332 16.44 -35.11 5.45
CA GLN A 332 16.21 -36.50 5.01
C GLN A 332 14.87 -37.07 5.50
N GLU A 333 14.39 -36.64 6.67
CA GLU A 333 13.11 -37.07 7.22
C GLU A 333 11.93 -36.53 6.40
N VAL A 334 12.03 -35.30 5.88
CA VAL A 334 10.96 -34.64 5.12
C VAL A 334 11.07 -34.82 3.60
N SER A 335 12.25 -35.18 3.07
CA SER A 335 12.51 -35.25 1.63
C SER A 335 11.95 -36.50 0.91
N LYS A 336 11.29 -37.40 1.64
CA LYS A 336 10.86 -38.72 1.18
C LYS A 336 9.75 -38.70 0.13
#